data_AF-A0A2U2DXG3-F1
#
_entry.id   AF-A0A2U2DXG3-F1
#
_cell.length_a   1.000
_cell.length_b   1.000
_cell.length_c   1.000
_cell.angle_alpha   90.00
_cell.angle_beta   90.00
_cell.angle_gamma   90.00
#
_symmetry.space_group_name_H-M   'P 1'
#
loop_
_entity.id
_entity.type
_entity.pdbx_description
1 polymer ?
#
loop_
_entity_poly.entity_id
_entity_poly.type
_entity_poly.pdbx_seq_one_letter_code
_entity_poly.pdbx_strand_id
1 'polypeptide(L)' 'MAQTDQKMELIWGAEEIAKIIGRTPRVTFHLLTTGALPAKKVGNRWVAERSKLLAFFMEQV' A
#
# COMPACT_ATOMS: atom_id res chain seq x y z
N MET A 1 -16.83 -24.86 -7.40
CA MET A 1 -16.85 -23.37 -7.39
C MET A 1 -15.50 -22.93 -6.87
N ALA A 2 -14.62 -22.44 -7.75
CA ALA A 2 -13.26 -22.07 -7.38
C ALA A 2 -13.30 -20.80 -6.53
N GLN A 3 -13.15 -20.95 -5.22
CA GLN A 3 -12.93 -19.84 -4.31
C GLN A 3 -11.53 -19.32 -4.61
N THR A 4 -11.45 -18.26 -5.43
CA THR A 4 -10.20 -17.54 -5.66
C THR A 4 -9.90 -16.80 -4.36
N ASP A 5 -9.30 -17.50 -3.41
CA ASP A 5 -8.65 -16.92 -2.23
C ASP A 5 -7.41 -16.15 -2.73
N GLN A 6 -7.62 -15.12 -3.55
CA GLN A 6 -6.66 -14.05 -3.63
C GLN A 6 -6.71 -13.40 -2.25
N LYS A 7 -5.94 -13.93 -1.31
CA LYS A 7 -5.63 -13.28 -0.03
C LYS A 7 -5.13 -11.89 -0.38
N MET A 8 -6.04 -10.94 -0.39
CA MET A 8 -5.68 -9.54 -0.56
C MET A 8 -4.86 -9.21 0.67
N GLU A 9 -3.54 -9.11 0.50
CA GLU A 9 -2.62 -8.68 1.54
C GLU A 9 -2.82 -7.18 1.74
N LEU A 10 -3.93 -6.84 2.40
CA LEU A 10 -4.30 -5.48 2.75
C LEU A 10 -3.47 -5.05 3.96
N ILE A 11 -2.61 -4.08 3.71
CA ILE A 11 -1.74 -3.47 4.69
C ILE A 11 -2.48 -2.26 5.27
N TRP A 12 -2.67 -2.26 6.58
CA TRP A 12 -3.37 -1.19 7.29
C TRP A 12 -2.38 -0.30 8.03
N GLY A 13 -2.47 1.00 7.81
CA GLY A 13 -1.66 2.01 8.45
C GLY A 13 -0.46 2.45 7.61
N ALA A 14 -0.16 3.74 7.68
CA ALA A 14 0.98 4.32 6.97
C ALA A 14 2.32 3.74 7.45
N GLU A 15 2.41 3.32 8.71
CA GLU A 15 3.62 2.69 9.27
C GLU A 15 3.93 1.33 8.66
N GLU A 16 2.93 0.46 8.51
CA GLU A 16 3.12 -0.85 7.89
C GLU A 16 3.48 -0.71 6.40
N ILE A 17 2.83 0.22 5.70
CA ILE A 17 3.18 0.57 4.32
C ILE A 17 4.63 1.08 4.25
N ALA A 18 5.04 1.91 5.21
CA ALA A 18 6.39 2.46 5.28
C ALA A 18 7.46 1.38 5.42
N LYS A 19 7.21 0.36 6.25
CA LYS A 19 8.09 -0.80 6.42
C LYS A 19 8.28 -1.56 5.10
N ILE A 20 7.22 -1.68 4.31
CA ILE A 20 7.26 -2.42 3.04
C ILE A 20 8.05 -1.67 1.96
N ILE A 21 7.89 -0.34 1.87
CA ILE A 21 8.66 0.47 0.91
C ILE A 21 10.06 0.85 1.42
N GLY A 22 10.41 0.51 2.67
CA GLY A 22 11.69 0.89 3.28
C GLY A 22 11.86 2.41 3.45
N ARG A 23 10.78 3.13 3.74
CA ARG A 23 10.79 4.58 3.99
C ARG A 23 10.35 4.89 5.42
N THR A 24 10.62 6.12 5.85
CA THR A 24 10.15 6.57 7.16
C THR A 24 8.63 6.80 7.12
N PRO A 25 7.90 6.53 8.22
CA PRO A 25 6.45 6.71 8.28
C PRO A 25 5.98 8.11 7.87
N ARG A 26 6.77 9.14 8.19
CA ARG A 26 6.47 10.53 7.85
C ARG A 26 6.51 10.78 6.34
N VAL A 27 7.52 10.24 5.64
CA VAL A 27 7.64 10.34 4.18
C VAL A 27 6.52 9.53 3.53
N THR A 28 6.26 8.32 4.02
CA THR A 28 5.16 7.49 3.54
C THR A 28 3.82 8.21 3.69
N PHE A 29 3.56 8.84 4.83
CA PHE A 29 2.33 9.60 5.03
C PHE A 29 2.20 10.74 4.02
N HIS A 30 3.29 11.47 3.77
CA HIS A 30 3.30 12.50 2.73
C HIS A 30 3.02 11.91 1.34
N LEU A 31 3.65 10.80 0.97
CA LEU A 31 3.42 10.08 -0.30
C LEU A 31 1.98 9.58 -0.44
N LEU A 32 1.39 9.08 0.64
CA LEU A 32 -0.01 8.66 0.69
C LEU A 32 -0.95 9.86 0.51
N THR A 33 -0.69 10.98 1.20
CA THR A 33 -1.51 12.19 1.06
C THR A 33 -1.37 12.88 -0.29
N THR A 34 -0.20 12.78 -0.92
CA THR A 34 0.05 13.34 -2.26
C THR A 34 -0.44 12.42 -3.39
N GLY A 35 -0.84 11.19 -3.07
CA GLY A 35 -1.34 10.22 -4.06
C GLY A 35 -0.24 9.56 -4.90
N ALA A 36 1.02 9.65 -4.46
CA ALA A 36 2.16 9.05 -5.15
C ALA A 36 2.25 7.53 -5.00
N LEU A 37 1.50 6.95 -4.05
CA LEU A 37 1.45 5.50 -3.81
C LEU A 37 0.04 4.95 -4.05
N PRO A 38 -0.09 3.71 -4.57
CA PRO A 38 -1.39 3.06 -4.80
C PRO A 38 -2.00 2.60 -3.47
N ALA A 39 -2.49 3.56 -2.69
CA ALA A 39 -3.14 3.35 -1.41
C ALA A 39 -4.47 4.09 -1.34
N LYS A 40 -5.38 3.58 -0.52
CA LYS A 40 -6.72 4.10 -0.34
C LYS A 40 -6.93 4.51 1.11
N LYS A 41 -7.45 5.71 1.33
CA LYS A 41 -7.91 6.14 2.65
C LYS A 41 -9.27 5.51 2.93
N VAL A 42 -9.35 4.69 3.98
CA VAL A 42 -10.58 4.04 4.43
C VAL A 42 -10.88 4.54 5.84
N GLY A 43 -11.80 5.50 5.94
CA GLY A 43 -12.12 6.19 7.19
C GLY A 43 -10.92 6.96 7.74
N ASN A 44 -10.47 6.58 8.94
CA ASN A 44 -9.31 7.21 9.62
C ASN A 44 -7.98 6.47 9.41
N ARG A 45 -7.95 5.43 8.56
CA ARG A 45 -6.74 4.64 8.29
C ARG A 45 -6.43 4.60 6.80
N TRP A 46 -5.15 4.44 6.49
CA TRP A 46 -4.69 4.16 5.13
C TRP A 46 -4.62 2.65 4.91
N VAL A 47 -5.08 2.20 3.76
CA VAL A 47 -5.02 0.82 3.32
C VAL A 47 -4.28 0.77 1.99
N ALA A 48 -3.21 0.01 1.92
CA ALA A 48 -2.59 -0.33 0.65
C ALA A 48 -2.63 -1.84 0.44
N GLU A 49 -2.66 -2.26 -0.81
CA GLU A 49 -2.59 -3.67 -1.15
C GLU A 49 -1.16 -3.98 -1.58
N ARG A 50 -0.56 -5.01 -0.96
CA ARG A 50 0.88 -5.31 -1.13
C ARG A 50 1.23 -5.57 -2.58
N SER A 51 0.42 -6.33 -3.32
CA SER A 51 0.71 -6.70 -4.70
C SER A 51 0.61 -5.50 -5.63
N LYS A 52 -0.41 -4.63 -5.49
CA LYS A 52 -0.49 -3.36 -6.22
C LYS A 52 0.69 -2.44 -5.95
N LEU A 53 1.13 -2.37 -4.69
CA LEU A 53 2.28 -1.56 -4.32
C LEU A 53 3.54 -2.07 -5.02
N LEU A 54 3.78 -3.39 -4.97
CA LEU A 54 4.90 -4.02 -5.67
C LEU A 54 4.79 -3.88 -7.19
N ALA A 55 3.60 -4.10 -7.78
CA ALA A 55 3.37 -3.95 -9.21
C ALA A 55 3.65 -2.51 -9.67
N PHE A 56 3.22 -1.50 -8.91
CA PHE A 56 3.52 -0.10 -9.19
C PHE A 56 5.03 0.20 -9.21
N PHE A 57 5.82 -0.47 -8.38
CA PHE A 57 7.28 -0.34 -8.41
C PHE A 57 7.96 -1.23 -9.46
N MET A 58 7.41 -2.40 -9.76
CA MET A 58 7.96 -3.33 -10.76
C MET A 58 7.68 -2.89 -12.20
N GLU A 59 6.57 -2.20 -12.46
CA GLU A 59 6.19 -1.67 -13.78
C GLU A 59 7.05 -0.46 -14.23
N GLN A 60 8.11 -0.13 -13.50
CA GLN A 60 9.12 0.86 -13.87
C GLN A 60 10.31 0.24 -14.67
N VAL A 61 10.11 -0.90 -15.33
CA VAL A 61 11.14 -1.53 -16.19
C VAL A 61 10.59 -1.82 -17.57
#